data_AF-A0A930FPC7-F1
#
_entry.id   AF-A0A930FPC7-F1
#
_cell.length_a   1.000
_cell.length_b   1.000
_cell.length_c   1.000
_cell.angle_alpha   90.00
_cell.angle_beta   90.00
_cell.angle_gamma   90.00
#
_symmetry.space_group_name_H-M   'P 1'
#
loop_
_entity.id
_entity.type
_entity.pdbx_description
1 polymer ?
#
loop_
_entity_poly.entity_id
_entity_poly.type
_entity_poly.pdbx_seq_one_letter_code
_entity_poly.pdbx_strand_id
1 'polypeptide(L)'
;MNGTNVDYYASGFDAEGKRVGSLICDFDPTKEKNADKLAAFKGKAKELFDGVVIVDIITAEDYNLYLTGDYIRGAAGKPVPYAAPEPTAEEKKAAQKTALQVQYEADKKNLMKYYLAAAMAGDMDTQTDLKQELADLDAQFDTDVKTMDE
;
A
#
# COMPACT_ATOMS: atom_id res chain seq x y z
N MET A 1 24.88 10.55 -16.24
CA MET A 1 24.98 12.00 -15.95
C MET A 1 24.24 12.24 -14.65
N ASN A 2 24.94 12.60 -13.56
CA ASN A 2 24.28 13.03 -12.32
C ASN A 2 23.62 14.38 -12.58
N GLY A 3 22.29 14.45 -12.45
CA GLY A 3 21.49 15.64 -12.74
C GLY A 3 21.56 16.73 -11.66
N THR A 4 22.61 16.77 -10.85
CA THR A 4 22.74 17.62 -9.68
C THR A 4 24.08 18.36 -9.66
N ASN A 5 24.04 19.66 -9.37
CA ASN A 5 25.23 20.53 -9.33
C ASN A 5 25.96 20.52 -7.97
N VAL A 6 25.55 19.65 -7.05
CA VAL A 6 26.12 19.49 -5.71
C VAL A 6 26.31 18.01 -5.38
N ASP A 7 27.29 17.72 -4.54
CA ASP A 7 27.68 16.36 -4.18
C ASP A 7 26.88 15.80 -2.99
N TYR A 8 26.32 16.68 -2.14
CA TYR A 8 25.67 16.31 -0.89
C TYR A 8 24.34 17.04 -0.67
N TYR A 9 23.42 16.36 0.02
CA TYR A 9 22.10 16.87 0.41
C TYR A 9 21.81 16.52 1.86
N ALA A 10 21.12 17.40 2.59
CA ALA A 10 20.45 17.03 3.83
C ALA A 10 19.01 16.61 3.51
N SER A 11 18.71 15.32 3.62
CA SER A 11 17.37 14.78 3.40
C SER A 11 16.70 14.46 4.73
N GLY A 12 15.47 14.93 4.86
CA GLY A 12 14.57 14.56 5.95
C GLY A 12 13.75 13.34 5.57
N PHE A 13 13.62 12.41 6.51
CA PHE A 13 12.88 11.16 6.37
C PHE A 13 11.83 11.02 7.46
N ASP A 14 10.67 10.48 7.10
CA ASP A 14 9.60 10.15 8.04
C ASP A 14 9.88 8.84 8.81
N ALA A 15 8.91 8.39 9.60
CA ALA A 15 9.01 7.16 10.39
C ALA A 15 9.13 5.89 9.53
N GLU A 16 8.62 5.91 8.29
CA GLU A 16 8.72 4.80 7.34
C GLU A 16 10.01 4.86 6.50
N GLY A 17 10.84 5.89 6.71
CA GLY A 17 12.05 6.13 5.94
C GLY A 17 11.80 6.76 4.57
N LYS A 18 10.59 7.23 4.27
CA LYS A 18 10.30 7.95 3.01
C LYS A 18 10.84 9.38 3.11
N ARG A 19 11.36 9.88 1.98
CA ARG A 19 11.93 11.22 1.90
C ARG A 19 10.80 12.27 1.91
N VAL A 20 10.84 13.14 2.91
CA VAL A 20 9.88 14.25 3.07
C VAL A 20 10.36 15.50 2.35
N GLY A 21 11.67 15.74 2.37
CA GLY A 21 12.28 16.93 1.80
C GLY A 21 13.79 16.83 1.77
N SER A 22 14.42 17.69 0.96
CA SER A 22 15.89 17.76 0.86
C SER A 22 16.37 19.19 0.73
N LEU A 23 17.45 19.52 1.43
CA LEU A 23 18.18 20.78 1.31
C LEU A 23 19.53 20.52 0.66
N ILE A 24 19.90 21.41 -0.26
CA ILE A 24 21.20 21.39 -0.93
C ILE A 24 22.30 21.73 0.08
N CYS A 25 23.31 20.86 0.19
CA CYS A 25 24.50 21.14 0.98
C CYS A 25 25.55 21.82 0.09
N ASP A 26 25.78 23.11 0.30
CA ASP A 26 26.73 23.93 -0.46
C ASP A 26 28.17 23.90 0.10
N PHE A 27 28.39 23.16 1.17
CA PHE A 27 29.69 22.94 1.79
C PHE A 27 30.01 21.44 1.87
N ASP A 28 31.29 21.13 2.04
CA ASP A 28 31.78 19.76 2.19
C ASP A 28 31.54 19.28 3.64
N PRO A 29 30.62 18.31 3.87
CA PRO A 29 30.25 17.85 5.20
C PRO A 29 31.29 16.90 5.81
N THR A 30 32.27 16.43 5.04
CA THR A 30 33.32 15.50 5.50
C THR A 30 34.46 16.20 6.23
N LYS A 31 34.55 17.53 6.11
CA LYS A 31 35.59 18.33 6.74
C LYS A 31 35.22 18.67 8.17
N GLU A 32 36.07 18.29 9.13
CA GLU A 32 35.84 18.53 10.57
C GLU A 32 35.57 20.00 10.92
N LYS A 33 36.21 20.94 10.22
CA LYS A 33 35.97 22.39 10.39
C LYS A 33 34.52 22.84 10.10
N ASN A 34 33.73 21.98 9.47
CA ASN A 34 32.32 22.22 9.16
C ASN A 34 31.37 21.48 10.10
N ALA A 35 31.85 20.80 11.15
CA ALA A 35 31.00 20.03 12.06
C ALA A 35 29.87 20.87 12.69
N ASP A 36 30.17 22.09 13.14
CA ASP A 36 29.16 23.00 13.69
C ASP A 36 28.14 23.45 12.64
N LYS A 37 28.62 23.71 11.42
CA LYS A 37 27.76 24.07 10.27
C LYS A 37 26.85 22.90 9.88
N LEU A 38 27.37 21.68 9.95
CA LEU A 38 26.63 20.45 9.66
C LEU A 38 25.50 20.23 10.67
N ALA A 39 25.80 20.38 11.96
CA ALA A 39 24.80 20.26 13.02
C ALA A 39 23.68 21.32 12.85
N ALA A 40 24.05 22.57 12.61
CA ALA A 40 23.08 23.64 12.34
C ALA A 40 22.25 23.37 11.07
N PHE A 41 22.87 22.83 10.02
CA PHE A 41 22.20 22.52 8.75
C PHE A 41 21.19 21.37 8.90
N LYS A 42 21.53 20.32 9.66
CA LYS A 42 20.59 19.25 10.01
C LYS A 42 19.42 19.77 10.85
N GLY A 43 19.69 20.69 11.79
CA GLY A 43 18.65 21.37 12.57
C GLY A 43 17.66 22.13 11.69
N LYS A 44 18.17 22.95 10.76
CA LYS A 44 17.34 23.67 9.78
C LYS A 44 16.49 22.75 8.92
N ALA A 45 17.05 21.65 8.42
CA ALA A 45 16.29 20.67 7.65
C ALA A 45 15.15 20.05 8.48
N LYS A 46 15.38 19.78 9.76
CA LYS A 46 14.35 19.24 10.66
C LYS A 46 13.23 20.26 10.95
N GLU A 47 13.57 21.54 11.07
CA GLU A 47 12.57 22.61 11.28
C GLU A 47 11.79 22.96 10.00
N LEU A 48 12.42 22.80 8.84
CA LEU A 48 11.82 23.16 7.56
C LEU A 48 10.82 22.12 7.03
N PHE A 49 11.06 20.83 7.33
CA PHE A 49 10.27 19.72 6.82
C PHE A 49 9.33 19.19 7.90
N ASP A 50 8.02 19.25 7.63
CA ASP A 50 7.01 18.73 8.54
C ASP A 50 6.95 17.19 8.49
N GLY A 51 6.79 16.53 9.64
CA GLY A 51 6.77 15.06 9.74
C GLY A 51 8.14 14.37 9.64
N VAL A 52 9.24 15.13 9.67
CA VAL A 52 10.59 14.54 9.69
C VAL A 52 10.93 13.93 11.05
N VAL A 53 11.31 12.66 11.03
CA VAL A 53 11.82 11.93 12.20
C VAL A 53 13.34 11.91 12.19
N ILE A 54 13.96 11.71 11.01
CA ILE A 54 15.41 11.57 10.85
C ILE A 54 15.91 12.52 9.76
N VAL A 55 17.02 13.22 10.01
CA VAL A 55 17.73 14.00 8.98
C VAL A 55 19.13 13.44 8.77
N ASP A 56 19.43 13.08 7.53
CA ASP A 56 20.75 12.60 7.14
C ASP A 56 21.36 13.32 5.95
N ILE A 57 22.69 13.30 5.94
CA ILE A 57 23.47 13.79 4.82
C ILE A 57 23.68 12.63 3.87
N ILE A 58 23.18 12.79 2.66
CA ILE A 58 23.22 11.79 1.61
C ILE A 58 23.99 12.34 0.41
N THR A 59 24.52 11.45 -0.41
CA THR A 59 25.15 11.83 -1.67
C THR A 59 24.11 12.21 -2.72
N ALA A 60 24.55 12.88 -3.78
CA ALA A 60 23.72 13.12 -4.97
C ALA A 60 23.14 11.83 -5.58
N GLU A 61 23.90 10.73 -5.55
CA GLU A 61 23.45 9.43 -6.07
C GLU A 61 22.32 8.86 -5.22
N ASP A 62 22.50 8.83 -3.89
CA ASP A 62 21.47 8.40 -2.94
C ASP A 62 20.23 9.29 -3.05
N TYR A 63 20.42 10.61 -3.23
CA TYR A 63 19.33 11.57 -3.43
C TYR A 63 18.47 11.23 -4.66
N ASN A 64 19.11 10.91 -5.79
CA ASN A 64 18.37 10.55 -7.01
C ASN A 64 17.52 9.30 -6.82
N LEU A 65 18.00 8.31 -6.05
CA LEU A 65 17.22 7.11 -5.71
C LEU A 65 15.99 7.46 -4.86
N TYR A 66 16.14 8.32 -3.85
CA TYR A 66 15.00 8.75 -3.04
C TYR A 66 14.02 9.67 -3.78
N LEU A 67 14.45 10.33 -4.86
CA LEU A 67 13.58 11.19 -5.66
C LEU A 67 12.56 10.39 -6.47
N THR A 68 12.88 9.13 -6.83
CA THR A 68 11.95 8.27 -7.57
C THR A 68 10.75 7.82 -6.73
N GLY A 69 10.93 7.76 -5.40
CA GLY A 69 9.94 7.22 -4.47
C GLY A 69 9.99 5.69 -4.31
N ASP A 70 10.82 5.00 -5.10
CA ASP A 70 10.98 3.54 -5.05
C ASP A 70 11.97 3.10 -3.97
N TYR A 71 12.63 4.04 -3.29
CA TYR A 71 13.62 3.77 -2.25
C TYR A 71 13.27 4.51 -0.96
N ILE A 72 13.50 3.84 0.17
CA ILE A 72 13.37 4.40 1.52
C ILE A 72 14.71 4.29 2.27
N ARG A 73 14.87 5.08 3.33
CA ARG A 73 16.05 5.03 4.20
C ARG A 73 16.05 3.73 5.01
N GLY A 74 16.97 2.83 4.68
CA GLY A 74 17.21 1.62 5.45
C GLY A 74 17.86 1.90 6.82
N ALA A 75 17.92 0.88 7.67
CA ALA A 75 18.49 0.98 9.02
C ALA A 75 19.94 1.51 9.05
N ALA A 76 20.74 1.20 8.03
CA ALA A 76 22.11 1.67 7.87
C ALA A 76 22.23 3.11 7.31
N GLY A 77 21.11 3.82 7.12
CA GLY A 77 21.10 5.16 6.53
C GLY A 77 21.36 5.19 5.03
N LYS A 78 21.18 4.05 4.35
CA LYS A 78 21.35 3.91 2.89
C LYS A 78 20.03 3.61 2.17
N PRO A 79 19.91 3.95 0.88
CA PRO A 79 18.72 3.63 0.10
C PRO A 79 18.51 2.12 0.03
N VAL A 80 17.30 1.68 0.36
CA VAL A 80 16.82 0.31 0.11
C VAL A 80 15.53 0.38 -0.69
N PRO A 81 15.29 -0.56 -1.63
CA PRO A 81 14.03 -0.60 -2.36
C PRO A 81 12.85 -0.63 -1.38
N TYR A 82 11.87 0.21 -1.63
CA TYR A 82 10.61 0.20 -0.90
C TYR A 82 9.84 -1.06 -1.26
N ALA A 83 9.55 -1.87 -0.25
CA ALA A 83 8.59 -2.94 -0.34
C ALA A 83 7.33 -2.48 0.39
N ALA A 84 6.23 -2.30 -0.34
CA ALA A 84 4.95 -2.05 0.29
C ALA A 84 4.65 -3.20 1.26
N PRO A 85 4.15 -2.91 2.48
CA PRO A 85 3.77 -3.97 3.40
C PRO A 85 2.74 -4.87 2.71
N GLU A 86 2.91 -6.18 2.82
CA GLU A 86 1.85 -7.09 2.39
C GLU A 86 0.56 -6.76 3.15
N PRO A 87 -0.61 -6.84 2.49
CA PRO A 87 -1.86 -6.66 3.20
C PRO A 87 -1.93 -7.68 4.33
N THR A 88 -2.37 -7.20 5.48
CA THR A 88 -2.54 -7.99 6.69
C THR A 88 -3.47 -9.17 6.43
N ALA A 89 -3.40 -10.21 7.27
CA ALA A 89 -4.32 -11.34 7.19
C ALA A 89 -5.79 -10.87 7.25
N GLU A 90 -6.07 -9.85 8.06
CA GLU A 90 -7.39 -9.24 8.19
C GLU A 90 -7.84 -8.53 6.92
N GLU A 91 -6.98 -7.72 6.28
CA GLU A 91 -7.29 -7.06 5.01
C GLU A 91 -7.49 -8.06 3.88
N LYS A 92 -6.67 -9.12 3.82
CA LYS A 92 -6.84 -10.23 2.87
C LYS A 92 -8.19 -10.92 3.08
N LYS A 93 -8.58 -11.22 4.32
CA LYS A 93 -9.87 -11.83 4.68
C LYS A 93 -11.06 -10.94 4.32
N ALA A 94 -11.00 -9.64 4.61
CA ALA A 94 -12.03 -8.68 4.25
C ALA A 94 -12.21 -8.55 2.73
N ALA A 95 -11.10 -8.51 1.98
CA ALA A 95 -11.13 -8.47 0.52
C ALA A 95 -11.77 -9.73 -0.07
N GLN A 96 -11.40 -10.92 0.43
CA GLN A 96 -12.01 -12.17 -0.01
C GLN A 96 -13.50 -12.24 0.33
N LYS A 97 -13.92 -11.79 1.53
CA LYS A 97 -15.34 -11.75 1.93
C LYS A 97 -16.16 -10.82 1.02
N THR A 98 -15.59 -9.68 0.65
CA THR A 98 -16.20 -8.74 -0.29
C THR A 98 -16.35 -9.38 -1.68
N ALA A 99 -15.31 -10.04 -2.18
CA ALA A 99 -15.36 -10.73 -3.46
C ALA A 99 -16.40 -11.86 -3.49
N LEU A 100 -16.45 -12.65 -2.41
CA LEU A 100 -17.42 -13.73 -2.23
C LEU A 100 -18.86 -13.19 -2.23
N GLN A 101 -19.12 -12.08 -1.52
CA GLN A 101 -20.44 -11.47 -1.48
C GLN A 101 -20.88 -10.95 -2.85
N VAL A 102 -19.98 -10.32 -3.60
CA VAL A 102 -20.27 -9.86 -4.98
C VAL A 102 -20.63 -11.04 -5.88
N GLN A 103 -19.89 -12.15 -5.78
CA GLN A 103 -20.15 -13.35 -6.56
C GLN A 103 -21.51 -13.96 -6.19
N TYR A 104 -21.77 -14.14 -4.89
CA TYR A 104 -23.04 -14.64 -4.37
C TYR A 104 -24.24 -13.82 -4.86
N GLU A 105 -24.18 -12.49 -4.79
CA GLU A 105 -25.26 -11.63 -5.26
C GLU A 105 -25.48 -11.74 -6.77
N ALA A 106 -24.41 -11.88 -7.56
CA ALA A 106 -24.50 -12.08 -9.00
C ALA A 106 -25.17 -13.43 -9.35
N ASP A 107 -24.76 -14.50 -8.68
CA ASP A 107 -25.29 -15.85 -8.91
C ASP A 107 -26.75 -15.95 -8.48
N LYS A 108 -27.09 -15.43 -7.29
CA LYS A 108 -28.48 -15.35 -6.81
C LYS A 108 -29.38 -14.59 -7.78
N LYS A 109 -28.91 -13.46 -8.30
CA LYS A 109 -29.64 -12.68 -9.31
C LYS A 109 -29.86 -13.47 -10.60
N ASN A 110 -28.89 -14.23 -11.06
CA ASN A 110 -29.02 -15.05 -12.27
C ASN A 110 -29.99 -16.21 -12.06
N LEU A 111 -29.88 -16.93 -10.94
CA LEU A 111 -30.82 -17.99 -10.58
C LEU A 111 -32.25 -17.48 -10.47
N MET A 112 -32.47 -16.32 -9.83
CA MET A 112 -33.81 -15.72 -9.76
C MET A 112 -34.37 -15.32 -11.14
N LYS A 113 -33.52 -14.88 -12.08
CA LYS A 113 -33.97 -14.61 -13.45
C LYS A 113 -34.44 -15.89 -14.15
N TYR A 114 -33.69 -16.98 -14.02
CA TYR A 114 -34.08 -18.27 -14.59
C TYR A 114 -35.34 -18.81 -13.94
N TYR A 115 -35.48 -18.65 -12.61
CA TYR A 115 -36.66 -19.06 -11.88
C TYR A 115 -37.91 -18.32 -12.40
N LEU A 116 -37.81 -17.01 -12.59
CA LEU A 116 -38.90 -16.20 -13.12
C LEU A 116 -39.25 -16.61 -14.58
N ALA A 117 -38.25 -16.92 -15.40
CA ALA A 117 -38.47 -17.39 -16.77
C ALA A 117 -39.21 -18.75 -16.78
N ALA A 118 -38.79 -19.70 -15.94
CA ALA A 118 -39.46 -20.99 -15.77
C ALA A 118 -40.89 -20.84 -15.26
N ALA A 119 -41.12 -19.93 -14.29
CA ALA A 119 -42.45 -19.59 -13.79
C ALA A 119 -43.37 -19.03 -14.88
N MET A 120 -42.85 -18.12 -15.71
CA MET A 120 -43.60 -17.58 -16.86
C MET A 120 -43.89 -18.64 -17.93
N ALA A 121 -43.02 -19.62 -18.10
CA ALA A 121 -43.22 -20.76 -19.01
C ALA A 121 -44.15 -21.85 -18.44
N GLY A 122 -44.51 -21.79 -17.15
CA GLY A 122 -45.27 -22.83 -16.47
C GLY A 122 -44.47 -24.12 -16.20
N ASP A 123 -43.15 -24.07 -16.29
CA ASP A 123 -42.25 -25.19 -16.06
C ASP A 123 -42.02 -25.36 -14.55
N MET A 124 -42.75 -26.29 -13.94
CA MET A 124 -42.71 -26.53 -12.49
C MET A 124 -41.51 -27.35 -12.05
N ASP A 125 -40.97 -28.20 -12.93
CA ASP A 125 -39.82 -29.04 -12.63
C ASP A 125 -38.57 -28.16 -12.53
N THR A 126 -38.32 -27.33 -13.56
CA THR A 126 -37.21 -26.36 -13.57
C THR A 126 -37.31 -25.36 -12.42
N GLN A 127 -38.52 -24.93 -12.04
CA GLN A 127 -38.72 -24.07 -10.87
C GLN A 127 -38.33 -24.74 -9.55
N THR A 128 -38.56 -26.04 -9.41
CA THR A 128 -38.21 -26.80 -8.20
C THR A 128 -36.71 -26.94 -8.10
N ASP A 129 -36.04 -27.28 -9.20
CA ASP A 129 -34.58 -27.41 -9.25
C ASP A 129 -33.89 -26.07 -8.92
N LEU A 130 -34.35 -24.96 -9.52
CA LEU A 130 -33.78 -23.63 -9.26
C LEU A 130 -34.00 -23.13 -7.82
N LYS A 131 -35.08 -23.56 -7.16
CA LYS A 131 -35.28 -23.28 -5.72
C LYS A 131 -34.28 -24.03 -4.87
N GLN A 132 -33.96 -25.27 -5.23
CA GLN A 132 -32.94 -26.05 -4.54
C GLN A 132 -31.56 -25.42 -4.75
N GLU A 133 -31.20 -25.05 -6.00
CA GLU A 133 -29.94 -24.37 -6.28
C GLU A 133 -29.79 -23.04 -5.52
N LEU A 134 -30.86 -22.26 -5.38
CA LEU A 134 -30.84 -21.05 -4.54
C LEU A 134 -30.59 -21.34 -3.06
N ALA A 135 -31.18 -22.42 -2.52
CA ALA A 135 -30.97 -22.83 -1.13
C ALA A 135 -29.53 -23.35 -0.90
N ASP A 136 -29.01 -24.11 -1.86
CA ASP A 136 -27.64 -24.63 -1.82
C ASP A 136 -26.62 -23.49 -1.93
N LEU A 137 -26.88 -22.48 -2.78
CA LEU A 137 -26.07 -21.28 -2.89
C LEU A 137 -26.05 -20.49 -1.56
N ASP A 138 -27.20 -20.31 -0.92
CA ASP A 138 -27.30 -19.63 0.38
C ASP A 138 -26.51 -20.42 1.46
N ALA A 139 -26.64 -21.74 1.50
CA ALA A 139 -25.92 -22.60 2.46
C ALA A 139 -24.40 -22.62 2.23
N GLN A 140 -23.96 -22.63 0.97
CA GLN A 140 -22.55 -22.58 0.62
C GLN A 140 -21.94 -21.23 1.03
N PHE A 141 -22.63 -20.12 0.73
CA PHE A 141 -22.18 -18.79 1.14
C PHE A 141 -22.01 -18.67 2.66
N ASP A 142 -22.98 -19.15 3.44
CA ASP A 142 -22.90 -19.17 4.90
C ASP A 142 -21.72 -20.01 5.41
N THR A 143 -21.43 -21.12 4.75
CA THR A 143 -20.30 -22.00 5.10
C THR A 143 -18.97 -21.34 4.78
N ASP A 144 -18.84 -20.76 3.60
CA ASP A 144 -17.63 -20.06 3.16
C ASP A 144 -17.33 -18.88 4.08
N VAL A 145 -18.33 -18.06 4.41
CA VAL A 145 -18.14 -16.94 5.36
C VAL A 145 -17.70 -17.43 6.74
N LYS A 146 -18.28 -18.53 7.27
CA LYS A 146 -17.88 -19.10 8.56
C LYS A 146 -16.45 -19.63 8.56
N THR A 147 -16.08 -20.40 7.54
CA THR A 147 -14.71 -20.96 7.43
C THR A 147 -13.66 -19.87 7.26
N MET A 148 -14.02 -18.74 6.65
CA MET A 148 -13.14 -17.57 6.61
C MET A 148 -13.01 -16.91 7.97
N ASP A 149 -14.08 -16.93 8.78
CA ASP A 149 -14.15 -16.30 10.11
C ASP A 149 -13.44 -17.10 11.23
N GLU A 150 -13.28 -18.43 11.06
CA GLU A 150 -12.51 -19.37 11.91
C GLU A 150 -10.97 -19.25 11.76
#